data_AF-A0A953B7H1-F1
#
_entry.id   AF-A0A953B7H1-F1
#
_cell.length_a   1.000
_cell.length_b   1.000
_cell.length_c   1.000
_cell.angle_alpha   90.00
_cell.angle_beta   90.00
_cell.angle_gamma   90.00
#
_symmetry.space_group_name_H-M   'P 1'
#
loop_
_entity.id
_entity.type
_entity.pdbx_description
1 polymer ?
#
loop_
_entity_poly.entity_id
_entity_poly.type
_entity_poly.pdbx_seq_one_letter_code
_entity_poly.pdbx_strand_id
1 'polypeptide(L)'
;FVKADATKFSETGYVGGDVEDLVRELVHKADGDVNLAQFGIIYIDEIDKIASAGNMIGRDVSGRGVQTTLLKLMEETEVSVRSMNDLQAQLQAAFEFQRRGKAKRETINTRHILFVVSGAFEKLKEQVARRVRRGQIGFSAEPVQVMDNELFKHVTTQDFIEYGFEPEFIGRLPVRVVCEDLDANDLFNIMKFSEGSLLRQYERAFRAYGIEISFDDEALRLLAEAAAQEKTGARGLLTVFEKLFRDYKYYLAGSGLTQLRVTADLVREPRRVLERLMAEGHKLEAKLLETGAHEFAKNFSREHGLEIVFDESALQRLVERAQAERMNMRDLCAHLFKDYQFGLNLIKNNTGQSRFVINAAAVDAPDKFLSELVVQSYYSGPVAQKA
;
A
#
# COMPACT_ATOMS: atom_id res chain seq x y z
N PHE A 1 10.42 -17.00 -16.59
CA PHE A 1 10.82 -16.85 -15.17
C PHE A 1 9.71 -17.42 -14.30
N VAL A 2 10.05 -18.26 -13.33
CA VAL A 2 9.13 -18.83 -12.35
C VAL A 2 9.70 -18.60 -10.96
N LYS A 3 8.84 -18.25 -10.00
CA LYS A 3 9.19 -18.14 -8.58
C LYS A 3 8.34 -19.12 -7.78
N ALA A 4 8.97 -19.93 -6.95
CA ALA A 4 8.30 -20.79 -5.99
C ALA A 4 8.93 -20.70 -4.61
N ASP A 5 8.24 -21.31 -3.64
CA ASP A 5 8.68 -21.45 -2.26
C ASP A 5 8.95 -22.93 -2.00
N ALA A 6 10.14 -23.26 -1.47
CA ALA A 6 10.56 -24.63 -1.25
C ALA A 6 9.63 -25.40 -0.30
N THR A 7 8.94 -24.70 0.62
CA THR A 7 8.03 -25.31 1.61
C THR A 7 6.76 -25.90 1.01
N LYS A 8 6.44 -25.56 -0.25
CA LYS A 8 5.25 -26.07 -0.95
C LYS A 8 5.44 -27.46 -1.53
N PHE A 9 6.68 -27.93 -1.64
CA PHE A 9 7.00 -29.22 -2.25
C PHE A 9 7.06 -30.34 -1.22
N SER A 10 6.73 -31.55 -1.67
CA SER A 10 6.93 -32.79 -0.92
C SER A 10 7.62 -33.83 -1.78
N GLU A 11 8.06 -34.94 -1.19
CA GLU A 11 8.49 -36.09 -1.98
C GLU A 11 7.35 -36.59 -2.88
N THR A 12 7.71 -37.10 -4.07
CA THR A 12 6.77 -37.69 -5.03
C THR A 12 5.95 -38.80 -4.35
N GLY A 13 4.61 -38.65 -4.34
CA GLY A 13 3.69 -39.60 -3.70
C GLY A 13 3.16 -39.18 -2.32
N TYR A 14 3.59 -38.03 -1.79
CA TYR A 14 3.02 -37.40 -0.59
C TYR A 14 2.08 -36.23 -0.94
N VAL A 15 1.35 -35.74 0.07
CA VAL A 15 0.46 -34.56 -0.08
C VAL A 15 1.32 -33.30 -0.13
N GLY A 16 1.54 -32.76 -1.33
CA GLY A 16 2.31 -31.54 -1.61
C GLY A 16 2.50 -31.32 -3.11
N GLY A 17 3.10 -30.19 -3.50
CA GLY A 17 3.41 -29.89 -4.90
C GLY A 17 4.56 -30.75 -5.42
N ASP A 18 4.54 -31.09 -6.71
CA ASP A 18 5.64 -31.77 -7.39
C ASP A 18 6.67 -30.74 -7.85
N VAL A 19 7.95 -31.01 -7.59
CA VAL A 19 9.03 -30.10 -7.97
C VAL A 19 9.12 -29.97 -9.50
N GLU A 20 8.72 -30.99 -10.25
CA GLU A 20 8.65 -30.93 -11.72
C GLU A 20 7.63 -29.88 -12.22
N ASP A 21 6.67 -29.48 -11.39
CA ASP A 21 5.71 -28.42 -11.75
C ASP A 21 6.40 -27.07 -11.98
N LEU A 22 7.58 -26.84 -11.40
CA LEU A 22 8.40 -25.65 -11.69
C LEU A 22 8.75 -25.53 -13.18
N VAL A 23 9.09 -26.66 -13.79
CA VAL A 23 9.48 -26.72 -15.21
C VAL A 23 8.23 -26.62 -16.09
N ARG A 24 7.11 -27.23 -15.67
CA ARG A 24 5.83 -27.10 -16.37
C ARG A 24 5.31 -25.67 -16.34
N GLU A 25 5.45 -24.97 -15.22
CA GLU A 25 5.09 -23.57 -15.08
C GLU A 25 5.97 -22.68 -15.97
N LEU A 26 7.25 -23.02 -16.16
CA LEU A 26 8.11 -22.31 -17.12
C LEU A 26 7.58 -22.40 -18.55
N VAL A 27 7.17 -23.61 -18.98
CA VAL A 27 6.57 -23.81 -20.30
C VAL A 27 5.26 -23.03 -20.43
N HIS A 28 4.43 -23.03 -19.37
CA HIS A 28 3.20 -22.24 -19.35
C HIS A 28 3.47 -20.74 -19.47
N LYS A 29 4.48 -20.21 -18.75
CA LYS A 29 4.93 -18.81 -18.84
C LYS A 29 5.57 -18.45 -20.18
N ALA A 30 5.97 -19.45 -20.96
CA ALA A 30 6.47 -19.32 -22.32
C ALA A 30 5.37 -19.57 -23.37
N ASP A 31 4.09 -19.51 -22.99
CA ASP A 31 2.94 -19.75 -23.87
C ASP A 31 2.99 -21.11 -24.61
N GLY A 32 3.61 -22.12 -23.98
CA GLY A 32 3.79 -23.45 -24.55
C GLY A 32 5.07 -23.63 -25.38
N ASP A 33 5.89 -22.60 -25.56
CA ASP A 33 7.16 -22.71 -26.29
C ASP A 33 8.23 -23.41 -25.44
N VAL A 34 8.42 -24.70 -25.71
CA VAL A 34 9.43 -25.54 -25.04
C VAL A 34 10.86 -25.04 -25.31
N ASN A 35 11.16 -24.55 -26.51
CA ASN A 35 12.51 -24.10 -26.85
C ASN A 35 12.87 -22.85 -26.06
N LEU A 36 11.91 -21.93 -25.91
CA LEU A 36 12.08 -20.74 -25.08
C LEU A 36 12.20 -21.11 -23.59
N ALA A 37 11.35 -22.02 -23.11
CA ALA A 37 11.30 -22.43 -21.71
C ALA A 37 12.60 -23.11 -21.22
N GLN A 38 13.34 -23.79 -22.11
CA GLN A 38 14.64 -24.40 -21.80
C GLN A 38 15.71 -23.39 -21.35
N PHE A 39 15.58 -22.12 -21.71
CA PHE A 39 16.46 -21.03 -21.27
C PHE A 39 15.83 -20.19 -20.14
N GLY A 40 14.85 -20.78 -19.44
CA GLY A 40 14.15 -20.15 -18.33
C GLY A 40 15.01 -19.95 -17.08
N ILE A 41 14.45 -19.21 -16.14
CA ILE A 41 15.00 -19.01 -14.80
C ILE A 41 13.97 -19.49 -13.79
N ILE A 42 14.39 -20.36 -12.88
CA ILE A 42 13.62 -20.82 -11.72
C ILE A 42 14.24 -20.21 -10.47
N TYR A 43 13.45 -19.43 -9.74
CA TYR A 43 13.80 -18.91 -8.44
C TYR A 43 13.07 -19.68 -7.34
N ILE A 44 13.80 -20.21 -6.38
CA ILE A 44 13.25 -20.98 -5.25
C ILE A 44 13.59 -20.26 -3.95
N ASP A 45 12.57 -19.74 -3.29
CA ASP A 45 12.67 -19.10 -1.98
C ASP A 45 12.61 -20.12 -0.83
N GLU A 46 13.02 -19.71 0.36
CA GLU A 46 12.95 -20.50 1.59
C GLU A 46 13.65 -21.88 1.52
N ILE A 47 14.73 -21.99 0.74
CA ILE A 47 15.49 -23.26 0.59
C ILE A 47 16.06 -23.75 1.92
N ASP A 48 16.31 -22.85 2.88
CA ASP A 48 16.79 -23.19 4.21
C ASP A 48 15.78 -23.99 5.05
N LYS A 49 14.50 -24.03 4.65
CA LYS A 49 13.43 -24.77 5.35
C LYS A 49 13.34 -26.24 4.98
N ILE A 50 13.93 -26.66 3.86
CA ILE A 50 13.96 -28.07 3.43
C ILE A 50 15.22 -28.81 3.90
N ALA A 51 16.13 -28.10 4.59
CA ALA A 51 17.27 -28.71 5.27
C ALA A 51 16.77 -29.64 6.38
N SER A 52 17.38 -30.82 6.51
CA SER A 52 16.99 -31.78 7.52
C SER A 52 17.22 -31.19 8.92
N ALA A 53 16.21 -31.28 9.79
CA ALA A 53 16.36 -30.90 11.18
C ALA A 53 17.35 -31.87 11.85
N GLY A 54 18.60 -31.42 12.06
CA GLY A 54 19.74 -32.23 12.51
C GLY A 54 19.65 -32.90 13.89
N ASN A 55 18.45 -33.17 14.43
CA ASN A 55 18.24 -33.91 15.69
C ASN A 55 16.89 -34.67 15.80
N MET A 56 16.12 -34.85 14.72
CA MET A 56 14.92 -35.70 14.79
C MET A 56 15.33 -37.18 14.73
N ILE A 57 15.09 -37.91 15.82
CA ILE A 57 15.13 -39.38 15.88
C ILE A 57 13.91 -39.90 15.08
N GLY A 58 14.02 -39.82 13.75
CA GLY A 58 12.98 -40.14 12.79
C GLY A 58 13.47 -39.85 11.39
N ARG A 59 13.10 -40.68 10.42
CA ARG A 59 13.50 -40.46 9.02
C ARG A 59 12.75 -39.22 8.54
N ASP A 60 13.43 -38.07 8.44
CA ASP A 60 12.88 -36.89 7.78
C ASP A 60 12.83 -37.19 6.28
N VAL A 61 11.65 -37.65 5.85
CA VAL A 61 11.38 -38.10 4.48
C VAL A 61 11.03 -36.91 3.58
N SER A 62 10.42 -35.85 4.12
CA SER A 62 9.89 -34.73 3.33
C SER A 62 11.00 -33.81 2.82
N GLY A 63 11.87 -33.29 3.70
CA GLY A 63 12.90 -32.32 3.30
C GLY A 63 13.96 -32.91 2.35
N ARG A 64 14.48 -34.10 2.68
CA ARG A 64 15.47 -34.80 1.85
C ARG A 64 14.90 -35.28 0.51
N GLY A 65 13.64 -35.72 0.50
CA GLY A 65 12.96 -36.09 -0.74
C GLY A 65 12.89 -34.90 -1.70
N VAL A 66 12.51 -33.71 -1.19
CA VAL A 66 12.49 -32.47 -1.98
C VAL A 66 13.90 -32.11 -2.50
N GLN A 67 14.94 -32.17 -1.66
CA GLN A 67 16.32 -31.93 -2.10
C GLN A 67 16.76 -32.90 -3.21
N THR A 68 16.40 -34.18 -3.10
CA THR A 68 16.73 -35.20 -4.11
C THR A 68 16.02 -34.96 -5.43
N THR A 69 14.75 -34.57 -5.40
CA THR A 69 13.98 -34.28 -6.62
C THR A 69 14.48 -32.99 -7.27
N LEU A 70 14.79 -31.95 -6.50
CA LEU A 70 15.42 -30.73 -7.00
C LEU A 70 16.78 -31.03 -7.65
N LEU A 71 17.59 -31.88 -7.01
CA LEU A 71 18.88 -32.31 -7.55
C LEU A 71 18.71 -32.87 -8.96
N LYS A 72 17.79 -33.83 -9.17
CA LYS A 72 17.53 -34.41 -10.51
C LYS A 72 17.28 -33.34 -11.58
N LEU A 73 16.49 -32.31 -11.26
CA LEU A 73 16.23 -31.21 -12.20
C LEU A 73 17.48 -30.40 -12.52
N MET A 74 18.45 -30.33 -11.61
CA MET A 74 19.75 -29.67 -11.81
C MET A 74 20.79 -30.57 -12.50
N GLU A 75 20.53 -31.87 -12.69
CA GLU A 75 21.43 -32.86 -13.30
C GLU A 75 21.11 -33.16 -14.77
N GLU A 76 20.52 -32.23 -15.53
CA GLU A 76 20.12 -32.43 -16.92
C GLU A 76 19.11 -33.60 -17.06
N THR A 77 17.85 -33.30 -16.75
CA THR A 77 16.74 -34.27 -16.83
C THR A 77 15.74 -33.88 -17.91
N GLU A 78 15.12 -34.88 -18.54
CA GLU A 78 13.97 -34.71 -19.43
C GLU A 78 12.67 -34.76 -18.62
N VAL A 79 11.98 -33.63 -18.51
CA VAL A 79 10.70 -33.52 -17.79
C VAL A 79 9.54 -33.55 -18.78
N SER A 80 8.48 -34.28 -18.47
CA SER A 80 7.26 -34.28 -19.30
C SER A 80 6.50 -32.96 -19.16
N VAL A 81 6.24 -32.29 -20.28
CA VAL A 81 5.49 -31.02 -20.33
C VAL A 81 4.06 -31.19 -19.84
N ARG A 82 3.48 -32.38 -20.05
CA ARG A 82 2.15 -32.73 -19.55
C ARG A 82 2.27 -33.46 -18.22
N SER A 83 1.55 -32.98 -17.20
CA SER A 83 1.40 -33.68 -15.93
C SER A 83 0.61 -34.98 -16.15
N MET A 84 1.08 -36.07 -15.54
CA MET A 84 0.38 -37.36 -15.62
C MET A 84 -0.91 -37.37 -14.78
N ASN A 85 -1.06 -36.44 -13.84
CA ASN A 85 -2.17 -36.38 -12.88
C ASN A 85 -3.28 -35.40 -13.28
N ASP A 86 -3.08 -34.58 -14.32
CA ASP A 86 -4.11 -33.65 -14.78
C ASP A 86 -5.13 -34.38 -15.67
N LEU A 87 -6.39 -34.39 -15.25
CA LEU A 87 -7.50 -35.03 -15.96
C LEU A 87 -7.64 -34.49 -17.39
N GLN A 88 -7.37 -33.20 -17.61
CA GLN A 88 -7.42 -32.59 -18.94
C GLN A 88 -6.28 -33.09 -19.82
N ALA A 89 -5.07 -33.20 -19.28
CA ALA A 89 -3.91 -33.75 -19.97
C ALA A 89 -4.09 -35.25 -20.31
N GLN A 90 -4.71 -36.02 -19.41
CA GLN A 90 -5.06 -37.42 -19.64
C GLN A 90 -6.11 -37.57 -20.75
N LEU A 91 -7.18 -36.75 -20.73
CA LEU A 91 -8.20 -36.75 -21.79
C LEU A 91 -7.58 -36.39 -23.14
N GLN A 92 -6.74 -35.35 -23.19
CA GLN A 92 -6.08 -34.90 -24.42
C GLN A 92 -5.11 -35.96 -24.96
N ALA A 93 -4.35 -36.62 -24.08
CA ALA A 93 -3.49 -37.74 -24.43
C ALA A 93 -4.29 -38.95 -24.94
N ALA A 94 -5.46 -39.24 -24.35
CA ALA A 94 -6.36 -40.30 -24.82
C ALA A 94 -6.93 -40.01 -26.21
N PHE A 95 -7.36 -38.77 -26.47
CA PHE A 95 -7.83 -38.33 -27.80
C PHE A 95 -6.72 -38.38 -28.86
N GLU A 96 -5.50 -37.98 -28.53
CA GLU A 96 -4.34 -38.05 -29.43
C GLU A 96 -3.91 -39.51 -29.70
N PHE A 97 -3.95 -40.36 -28.68
CA PHE A 97 -3.66 -41.80 -28.80
C PHE A 97 -4.63 -42.49 -29.77
N GLN A 98 -5.92 -42.15 -29.66
CA GLN A 98 -6.97 -42.70 -30.53
C GLN A 98 -6.85 -42.22 -31.99
N ARG A 99 -6.26 -41.04 -32.24
CA ARG A 99 -6.09 -40.48 -33.59
C ARG A 99 -4.78 -40.85 -34.28
N ARG A 100 -3.68 -41.07 -33.55
CA ARG A 100 -2.33 -41.20 -34.14
C ARG A 100 -1.55 -42.45 -33.70
N GLY A 101 -2.12 -43.31 -32.85
CA GLY A 101 -1.51 -44.59 -32.43
C GLY A 101 -0.28 -44.48 -31.51
N LYS A 102 0.35 -43.30 -31.41
CA LYS A 102 1.37 -42.95 -30.42
C LYS A 102 1.16 -41.52 -29.94
N ALA A 103 0.94 -41.33 -28.64
CA ALA A 103 1.01 -40.01 -28.02
C ALA A 103 2.47 -39.57 -27.97
N LYS A 104 2.84 -38.49 -28.67
CA LYS A 104 4.19 -37.92 -28.59
C LYS A 104 4.28 -37.19 -27.26
N ARG A 105 4.97 -37.78 -26.28
CA ARG A 105 5.29 -37.09 -25.02
C ARG A 105 6.25 -35.96 -25.35
N GLU A 106 5.76 -34.73 -25.27
CA GLU A 106 6.59 -33.55 -25.37
C GLU A 106 7.36 -33.41 -24.05
N THR A 107 8.68 -33.37 -24.15
CA THR A 107 9.59 -33.24 -23.01
C THR A 107 10.42 -31.98 -23.12
N ILE A 108 10.88 -31.50 -21.97
CA ILE A 108 11.76 -30.35 -21.83
C ILE A 108 13.02 -30.77 -21.08
N ASN A 109 14.16 -30.43 -21.66
CA ASN A 109 15.48 -30.64 -21.07
C ASN A 109 15.83 -29.50 -20.11
N THR A 110 16.28 -29.81 -18.89
CA THR A 110 16.60 -28.80 -17.87
C THR A 110 18.02 -28.24 -17.92
N ARG A 111 18.90 -28.74 -18.81
CA ARG A 111 20.34 -28.38 -18.88
C ARG A 111 20.62 -26.88 -18.91
N HIS A 112 19.77 -26.11 -19.58
CA HIS A 112 19.96 -24.67 -19.81
C HIS A 112 19.12 -23.78 -18.89
N ILE A 113 18.38 -24.37 -17.95
CA ILE A 113 17.56 -23.63 -17.00
C ILE A 113 18.47 -23.12 -15.87
N LEU A 114 18.43 -21.82 -15.59
CA LEU A 114 19.13 -21.24 -14.46
C LEU A 114 18.31 -21.44 -13.18
N PHE A 115 18.89 -22.13 -12.21
CA PHE A 115 18.33 -22.26 -10.86
C PHE A 115 18.96 -21.22 -9.93
N VAL A 116 18.13 -20.38 -9.33
CA VAL A 116 18.50 -19.45 -8.26
C VAL A 116 17.76 -19.87 -7.01
N VAL A 117 18.47 -20.11 -5.92
CA VAL A 117 17.85 -20.46 -4.63
C VAL A 117 18.21 -19.44 -3.57
N SER A 118 17.28 -19.15 -2.68
CA SER A 118 17.48 -18.21 -1.56
C SER A 118 16.96 -18.78 -0.25
N GLY A 119 17.55 -18.31 0.84
CA GLY A 119 17.13 -18.61 2.21
C GLY A 119 17.73 -17.61 3.17
N ALA A 120 17.15 -17.49 4.37
CA ALA A 120 17.64 -16.55 5.39
C ALA A 120 18.81 -17.12 6.21
N PHE A 121 18.88 -18.45 6.33
CA PHE A 121 19.98 -19.18 6.99
C PHE A 121 20.39 -18.65 8.38
N GLU A 122 19.43 -18.24 9.22
CA GLU A 122 19.70 -17.65 10.54
C GLU A 122 20.57 -18.55 11.43
N LYS A 123 20.29 -19.86 11.47
CA LYS A 123 21.07 -20.82 12.29
C LYS A 123 22.46 -21.08 11.73
N LEU A 124 22.64 -20.94 10.41
CA LEU A 124 23.94 -21.11 9.75
C LEU A 124 24.91 -20.03 10.21
N LYS A 125 24.43 -18.79 10.34
CA LYS A 125 25.21 -17.66 10.86
C LYS A 125 25.78 -17.99 12.24
N GLU A 126 24.96 -18.55 13.15
CA GLU A 126 25.42 -18.97 14.49
C GLU A 126 26.41 -20.13 14.46
N GLN A 127 26.22 -21.09 13.55
CA GLN A 127 27.10 -22.25 13.39
C GLN A 127 28.48 -21.82 12.90
N VAL A 128 28.53 -20.97 11.88
CA VAL A 128 29.78 -20.40 11.34
C VAL A 128 30.48 -19.57 12.40
N ALA A 129 29.75 -18.72 13.14
CA ALA A 129 30.32 -17.94 14.23
C ALA A 129 30.97 -18.82 15.30
N ARG A 130 30.30 -19.93 15.70
CA ARG A 130 30.86 -20.90 16.66
C ARG A 130 32.12 -21.57 16.14
N ARG A 131 32.14 -21.98 14.86
CA ARG A 131 33.30 -22.63 14.23
C ARG A 131 34.50 -21.69 14.15
N VAL A 132 34.29 -20.47 13.67
CA VAL A 132 35.35 -19.46 13.54
C VAL A 132 35.96 -19.11 14.90
N ARG A 133 35.12 -18.96 15.94
CA ARG A 133 35.59 -18.72 17.33
C ARG A 133 36.34 -19.92 17.92
N ARG A 134 35.89 -21.16 17.66
CA ARG A 134 36.55 -22.37 18.17
C ARG A 134 37.95 -22.60 17.58
N GLY A 135 38.19 -22.17 16.35
CA GLY A 135 39.52 -22.20 15.73
C GLY A 135 40.58 -21.34 16.45
N GLN A 136 40.17 -20.51 17.43
CA GLN A 136 41.03 -19.59 18.17
C GLN A 136 41.46 -20.11 19.56
N ILE A 137 41.17 -21.37 19.92
CA ILE A 137 41.63 -21.93 21.20
C ILE A 137 43.06 -22.45 21.04
N GLY A 138 44.04 -21.58 21.32
CA GLY A 138 45.47 -21.88 21.37
C GLY A 138 46.25 -20.77 22.07
N PHE A 139 47.36 -21.11 22.74
CA PHE A 139 48.18 -20.22 23.60
C PHE A 139 48.75 -18.95 22.92
N SER A 140 48.49 -18.71 21.63
CA SER A 140 48.94 -17.53 20.87
C SER A 140 47.91 -17.03 19.84
N ALA A 141 46.62 -17.36 19.99
CA ALA A 141 45.60 -16.86 19.06
C ALA A 141 45.11 -15.47 19.47
N GLU A 142 45.34 -14.47 18.62
CA GLU A 142 44.67 -13.18 18.77
C GLU A 142 43.18 -13.33 18.44
N PRO A 143 42.27 -12.80 19.28
CA PRO A 143 40.84 -12.87 19.01
C PRO A 143 40.50 -11.95 17.83
N VAL A 144 40.35 -12.52 16.64
CA VAL A 144 39.77 -11.78 15.50
C VAL A 144 38.27 -11.64 15.76
N GLN A 145 37.82 -10.41 16.03
CA GLN A 145 36.40 -10.09 16.00
C GLN A 145 35.93 -10.08 14.55
N VAL A 146 35.37 -11.20 14.09
CA VAL A 146 34.67 -11.22 12.80
C VAL A 146 33.33 -10.52 12.99
N MET A 147 33.11 -9.46 12.22
CA MET A 147 31.83 -8.74 12.24
C MET A 147 30.72 -9.62 11.68
N ASP A 148 29.50 -9.40 12.17
CA ASP A 148 28.32 -10.21 11.82
C ASP A 148 28.02 -10.24 10.31
N ASN A 149 28.33 -9.15 9.61
CA ASN A 149 28.16 -9.00 8.16
C ASN A 149 29.22 -9.75 7.32
N GLU A 150 30.31 -10.21 7.95
CA GLU A 150 31.38 -10.97 7.28
C GLU A 150 31.26 -12.48 7.50
N LEU A 151 30.43 -12.92 8.45
CA LEU A 151 30.27 -14.34 8.78
C LEU A 151 29.88 -15.19 7.57
N PHE A 152 28.94 -14.71 6.74
CA PHE A 152 28.54 -15.43 5.54
C PHE A 152 29.64 -15.53 4.48
N LYS A 153 30.64 -14.63 4.48
CA LYS A 153 31.81 -14.69 3.58
C LYS A 153 32.73 -15.86 3.92
N HIS A 154 32.65 -16.38 5.15
CA HIS A 154 33.44 -17.53 5.62
C HIS A 154 32.69 -18.87 5.53
N VAL A 155 31.47 -18.90 5.00
CA VAL A 155 30.69 -20.13 4.89
C VAL A 155 31.38 -21.14 3.97
N THR A 156 31.51 -22.37 4.44
CA THR A 156 32.03 -23.50 3.66
C THR A 156 30.92 -24.48 3.32
N THR A 157 31.17 -25.39 2.38
CA THR A 157 30.23 -26.49 2.06
C THR A 157 29.92 -27.36 3.28
N GLN A 158 30.90 -27.56 4.16
CA GLN A 158 30.74 -28.34 5.38
C GLN A 158 29.69 -27.73 6.31
N ASP A 159 29.60 -26.38 6.37
CA ASP A 159 28.59 -25.74 7.21
C ASP A 159 27.17 -26.03 6.72
N PHE A 160 26.95 -26.06 5.40
CA PHE A 160 25.64 -26.40 4.82
C PHE A 160 25.27 -27.87 5.04
N ILE A 161 26.25 -28.78 4.98
CA ILE A 161 26.02 -30.20 5.27
C ILE A 161 25.60 -30.37 6.73
N GLU A 162 26.35 -29.77 7.65
CA GLU A 162 26.01 -29.76 9.08
C GLU A 162 24.68 -29.05 9.38
N TYR A 163 24.29 -28.05 8.57
CA TYR A 163 23.00 -27.39 8.65
C TYR A 163 21.83 -28.30 8.25
N GLY A 164 22.09 -29.33 7.42
CA GLY A 164 21.11 -30.35 7.04
C GLY A 164 20.88 -30.51 5.53
N PHE A 165 21.76 -29.98 4.68
CA PHE A 165 21.70 -30.23 3.24
C PHE A 165 22.50 -31.46 2.81
N GLU A 166 22.01 -32.15 1.78
CA GLU A 166 22.75 -33.24 1.16
C GLU A 166 23.99 -32.70 0.41
N PRO A 167 25.17 -33.34 0.55
CA PRO A 167 26.40 -32.91 -0.11
C PRO A 167 26.26 -32.74 -1.63
N GLU A 168 25.52 -33.64 -2.28
CA GLU A 168 25.27 -33.64 -3.72
C GLU A 168 24.45 -32.43 -4.14
N PHE A 169 23.45 -32.04 -3.33
CA PHE A 169 22.61 -30.88 -3.58
C PHE A 169 23.42 -29.58 -3.52
N ILE A 170 24.20 -29.36 -2.45
CA ILE A 170 25.05 -28.18 -2.33
C ILE A 170 26.18 -28.17 -3.37
N GLY A 171 26.65 -29.35 -3.80
CA GLY A 171 27.61 -29.49 -4.89
C GLY A 171 27.12 -28.89 -6.22
N ARG A 172 25.80 -28.87 -6.46
CA ARG A 172 25.19 -28.22 -7.63
C ARG A 172 24.96 -26.71 -7.47
N LEU A 173 25.29 -26.13 -6.31
CA LEU A 173 25.16 -24.71 -6.00
C LEU A 173 26.55 -24.09 -5.69
N PRO A 174 27.48 -24.04 -6.68
CA PRO A 174 28.84 -23.55 -6.46
C PRO A 174 28.91 -22.02 -6.33
N VAL A 175 27.98 -21.29 -6.94
CA VAL A 175 27.92 -19.82 -6.86
C VAL A 175 27.13 -19.43 -5.63
N ARG A 176 27.76 -18.67 -4.74
CA ARG A 176 27.16 -18.20 -3.49
C ARG A 176 27.24 -16.69 -3.45
N VAL A 177 26.09 -16.05 -3.24
CA VAL A 177 25.97 -14.60 -3.09
C VAL A 177 25.44 -14.34 -1.69
N VAL A 178 26.07 -13.39 -1.01
CA VAL A 178 25.68 -12.95 0.33
C VAL A 178 25.08 -11.56 0.19
N CYS A 179 23.85 -11.39 0.69
CA CYS A 179 23.22 -10.08 0.82
C CYS A 179 23.60 -9.47 2.17
N GLU A 180 24.03 -8.22 2.17
CA GLU A 180 24.38 -7.50 3.39
C GLU A 180 23.12 -6.99 4.11
N ASP A 181 23.23 -6.78 5.42
CA ASP A 181 22.16 -6.20 6.23
C ASP A 181 21.89 -4.75 5.79
N LEU A 182 20.63 -4.34 5.78
CA LEU A 182 20.23 -2.98 5.37
C LEU A 182 20.41 -2.00 6.52
N ASP A 183 21.15 -0.92 6.28
CA ASP A 183 21.25 0.20 7.21
C ASP A 183 20.18 1.29 6.95
N ALA A 184 20.17 2.34 7.76
CA ALA A 184 19.21 3.44 7.60
C ALA A 184 19.40 4.22 6.28
N ASN A 185 20.63 4.31 5.76
CA ASN A 185 20.88 4.96 4.46
C ASN A 185 20.37 4.09 3.30
N ASP A 186 20.53 2.77 3.39
CA ASP A 186 20.00 1.82 2.41
C ASP A 186 18.47 1.89 2.37
N LEU A 187 17.83 1.90 3.54
CA LEU A 187 16.37 2.04 3.65
C LEU A 187 15.87 3.38 3.09
N PHE A 188 16.60 4.47 3.33
CA PHE A 188 16.33 5.77 2.71
C PHE A 188 16.41 5.69 1.17
N ASN A 189 17.47 5.08 0.65
CA ASN A 189 17.67 4.91 -0.79
C ASN A 189 16.58 4.03 -1.43
N ILE A 190 16.18 2.95 -0.75
CA ILE A 190 15.08 2.08 -1.20
C ILE A 190 13.77 2.85 -1.30
N MET A 191 13.45 3.70 -0.31
CA MET A 191 12.25 4.54 -0.36
C MET A 191 12.30 5.55 -1.53
N LYS A 192 13.46 6.17 -1.75
CA LYS A 192 13.58 7.29 -2.68
C LYS A 192 13.74 6.87 -4.13
N PHE A 193 14.50 5.81 -4.39
CA PHE A 193 14.96 5.47 -5.74
C PHE A 193 14.36 4.19 -6.32
N SER A 194 13.70 3.35 -5.52
CA SER A 194 13.05 2.13 -6.04
C SER A 194 11.86 2.46 -6.94
N GLU A 195 11.76 1.83 -8.11
CA GLU A 195 10.65 2.04 -9.06
C GLU A 195 9.28 1.71 -8.46
N GLY A 196 9.24 0.72 -7.57
CA GLY A 196 8.07 0.27 -6.80
C GLY A 196 8.05 0.78 -5.37
N SER A 197 8.64 1.95 -5.09
CA SER A 197 8.84 2.41 -3.72
C SER A 197 7.53 2.59 -2.95
N LEU A 198 7.65 2.43 -1.63
CA LEU A 198 6.56 2.65 -0.69
C LEU A 198 5.98 4.08 -0.80
N LEU A 199 6.80 5.07 -1.14
CA LEU A 199 6.36 6.45 -1.37
C LEU A 199 5.31 6.53 -2.46
N ARG A 200 5.55 5.91 -3.62
CA ARG A 200 4.58 5.90 -4.73
C ARG A 200 3.26 5.23 -4.36
N GLN A 201 3.31 4.20 -3.51
CA GLN A 201 2.10 3.53 -3.03
C GLN A 201 1.27 4.48 -2.15
N TYR A 202 1.93 5.21 -1.26
CA TYR A 202 1.30 6.20 -0.38
C TYR A 202 0.81 7.43 -1.13
N GLU A 203 1.56 7.90 -2.14
CA GLU A 203 1.11 8.96 -3.06
C GLU A 203 -0.20 8.58 -3.75
N ARG A 204 -0.31 7.35 -4.25
CA ARG A 204 -1.55 6.85 -4.87
C ARG A 204 -2.68 6.73 -3.85
N ALA A 205 -2.39 6.24 -2.65
CA ALA A 205 -3.39 6.10 -1.60
C ALA A 205 -3.97 7.46 -1.16
N PHE A 206 -3.14 8.46 -0.92
CA PHE A 206 -3.59 9.82 -0.57
C PHE A 206 -4.31 10.52 -1.73
N ARG A 207 -3.86 10.30 -2.98
CA ARG A 207 -4.53 10.84 -4.16
C ARG A 207 -5.96 10.32 -4.31
N ALA A 208 -6.26 9.08 -3.89
CA ALA A 208 -7.61 8.55 -3.88
C ALA A 208 -8.56 9.34 -2.95
N TYR A 209 -8.02 10.03 -1.95
CA TYR A 209 -8.75 10.94 -1.06
C TYR A 209 -8.72 12.41 -1.53
N GLY A 210 -8.16 12.69 -2.72
CA GLY A 210 -7.99 14.05 -3.23
C GLY A 210 -6.83 14.83 -2.62
N ILE A 211 -5.88 14.14 -1.96
CA ILE A 211 -4.76 14.75 -1.25
C ILE A 211 -3.44 14.46 -2.00
N GLU A 212 -2.72 15.51 -2.41
CA GLU A 212 -1.36 15.42 -2.90
C GLU A 212 -0.37 15.37 -1.74
N ILE A 213 0.26 14.22 -1.54
CA ILE A 213 1.29 14.05 -0.52
C ILE A 213 2.69 14.28 -1.10
N SER A 214 3.55 14.94 -0.33
CA SER A 214 4.98 15.14 -0.65
C SER A 214 5.85 14.83 0.57
N PHE A 215 7.10 14.44 0.36
CA PHE A 215 8.01 14.00 1.43
C PHE A 215 9.30 14.80 1.44
N ASP A 216 9.67 15.33 2.60
CA ASP A 216 10.98 15.94 2.80
C ASP A 216 12.04 14.87 3.06
N ASP A 217 13.26 15.09 2.56
CA ASP A 217 14.39 14.16 2.77
C ASP A 217 14.68 13.91 4.26
N GLU A 218 14.56 14.93 5.12
CA GLU A 218 14.76 14.75 6.57
C GLU A 218 13.69 13.83 7.18
N ALA A 219 12.43 13.93 6.72
CA ALA A 219 11.37 13.05 7.17
C ALA A 219 11.64 11.60 6.73
N LEU A 220 12.06 11.40 5.48
CA LEU A 220 12.43 10.07 4.97
C LEU A 220 13.59 9.46 5.74
N ARG A 221 14.60 10.25 6.14
CA ARG A 221 15.71 9.75 6.98
C ARG A 221 15.22 9.29 8.35
N LEU A 222 14.36 10.08 9.01
CA LEU A 222 13.78 9.68 10.30
C LEU A 222 12.94 8.39 10.19
N LEU A 223 12.19 8.24 9.11
CA LEU A 223 11.43 7.00 8.85
C LEU A 223 12.35 5.81 8.60
N ALA A 224 13.46 6.02 7.89
CA ALA A 224 14.46 4.99 7.65
C ALA A 224 15.17 4.56 8.94
N GLU A 225 15.55 5.51 9.80
CA GLU A 225 16.12 5.23 11.13
C GLU A 225 15.15 4.45 12.01
N ALA A 226 13.88 4.86 12.04
CA ALA A 226 12.84 4.13 12.78
C ALA A 226 12.67 2.70 12.24
N ALA A 227 12.69 2.51 10.91
CA ALA A 227 12.55 1.20 10.30
C ALA A 227 13.78 0.30 10.53
N ALA A 228 14.99 0.87 10.57
CA ALA A 228 16.20 0.13 10.92
C ALA A 228 16.12 -0.46 12.34
N GLN A 229 15.46 0.23 13.27
CA GLN A 229 15.26 -0.25 14.65
C GLN A 229 14.29 -1.44 14.72
N GLU A 230 13.40 -1.62 13.74
CA GLU A 230 12.47 -2.77 13.69
C GLU A 230 13.19 -4.09 13.38
N LYS A 231 14.44 -4.06 12.89
CA LYS A 231 15.26 -5.26 12.57
C LYS A 231 14.56 -6.29 11.66
N THR A 232 13.71 -5.81 10.75
CA THR A 232 12.98 -6.64 9.77
C THR A 232 13.35 -6.30 8.32
N GLY A 233 14.45 -5.56 8.13
CA GLY A 233 14.89 -5.06 6.82
C GLY A 233 13.88 -4.10 6.19
N ALA A 234 13.79 -4.09 4.87
CA ALA A 234 12.88 -3.19 4.14
C ALA A 234 11.39 -3.41 4.46
N ARG A 235 11.01 -4.57 5.01
CA ARG A 235 9.62 -4.82 5.47
C ARG A 235 9.24 -3.90 6.62
N GLY A 236 10.19 -3.48 7.46
CA GLY A 236 9.96 -2.56 8.57
C GLY A 236 9.48 -1.18 8.11
N LEU A 237 9.82 -0.75 6.89
CA LEU A 237 9.33 0.50 6.31
C LEU A 237 7.80 0.54 6.24
N LEU A 238 7.16 -0.57 5.86
CA LEU A 238 5.70 -0.64 5.80
C LEU A 238 5.08 -0.49 7.19
N THR A 239 5.66 -1.12 8.22
CA THR A 239 5.22 -1.01 9.61
C THR A 239 5.28 0.44 10.09
N VAL A 240 6.40 1.13 9.87
CA VAL A 240 6.60 2.52 10.26
C VAL A 240 5.61 3.44 9.54
N PHE A 241 5.42 3.24 8.23
CA PHE A 241 4.48 4.04 7.44
C PHE A 241 3.03 3.84 7.88
N GLU A 242 2.58 2.59 8.05
CA GLU A 242 1.21 2.33 8.50
C GLU A 242 0.95 2.89 9.89
N LYS A 243 1.94 2.83 10.79
CA LYS A 243 1.83 3.44 12.12
C LYS A 243 1.70 4.97 12.04
N LEU A 244 2.45 5.62 11.16
CA LEU A 244 2.43 7.07 11.01
C LEU A 244 1.15 7.57 10.32
N PHE A 245 0.78 6.96 9.20
CA PHE A 245 -0.22 7.51 8.30
C PHE A 245 -1.63 6.97 8.53
N ARG A 246 -1.84 5.98 9.40
CA ARG A 246 -3.18 5.44 9.69
C ARG A 246 -4.17 6.53 10.06
N ASP A 247 -3.83 7.34 11.05
CA ASP A 247 -4.72 8.40 11.54
C ASP A 247 -4.87 9.50 10.47
N TYR A 248 -3.79 9.82 9.75
CA TYR A 248 -3.83 10.80 8.65
C TYR A 248 -4.77 10.37 7.52
N LYS A 249 -4.73 9.10 7.09
CA LYS A 249 -5.66 8.57 6.08
C LYS A 249 -7.11 8.68 6.54
N TYR A 250 -7.37 8.43 7.82
CA TYR A 250 -8.72 8.46 8.39
C TYR A 250 -9.27 9.89 8.54
N TYR A 251 -8.53 10.77 9.21
CA TYR A 251 -9.01 12.10 9.58
C TYR A 251 -8.91 13.11 8.43
N LEU A 252 -7.90 13.01 7.57
CA LEU A 252 -7.77 13.95 6.46
C LEU A 252 -8.76 13.66 5.33
N ALA A 253 -9.28 12.43 5.25
CA ALA A 253 -10.33 12.09 4.29
C ALA A 253 -11.59 12.92 4.58
N GLY A 254 -11.90 13.86 3.67
CA GLY A 254 -13.04 14.77 3.83
C GLY A 254 -12.75 16.04 4.64
N SER A 255 -11.50 16.30 5.04
CA SER A 255 -11.10 17.52 5.78
C SER A 255 -11.04 18.80 4.91
N GLY A 256 -11.25 18.68 3.59
CA GLY A 256 -11.09 19.77 2.63
C GLY A 256 -9.64 20.10 2.26
N LEU A 257 -8.66 19.50 2.94
CA LEU A 257 -7.24 19.65 2.57
C LEU A 257 -6.94 18.92 1.27
N THR A 258 -6.18 19.58 0.39
CA THR A 258 -5.76 19.03 -0.91
C THR A 258 -4.29 18.67 -0.95
N GLN A 259 -3.50 19.06 0.05
CA GLN A 259 -2.06 18.82 0.10
C GLN A 259 -1.62 18.41 1.50
N LEU A 260 -0.68 17.47 1.56
CA LEU A 260 -0.01 17.02 2.78
C LEU A 260 1.50 17.00 2.56
N ARG A 261 2.25 17.80 3.32
CA ARG A 261 3.71 17.76 3.30
C ARG A 261 4.23 17.00 4.52
N VAL A 262 4.93 15.90 4.27
CA VAL A 262 5.55 15.04 5.28
C VAL A 262 6.91 15.62 5.65
N THR A 263 6.94 16.36 6.75
CA THR A 263 8.13 17.03 7.29
C THR A 263 8.70 16.24 8.47
N ALA A 264 9.90 16.62 8.92
CA ALA A 264 10.49 16.05 10.14
C ALA A 264 9.59 16.27 11.38
N ASP A 265 8.89 17.41 11.47
CA ASP A 265 7.93 17.71 12.54
C ASP A 265 6.76 16.73 12.54
N LEU A 266 6.24 16.38 11.35
CA LEU A 266 5.17 15.39 11.22
C LEU A 266 5.60 14.01 11.73
N VAL A 267 6.83 13.60 11.45
CA VAL A 267 7.35 12.30 11.89
C VAL A 267 7.61 12.28 13.40
N ARG A 268 8.12 13.38 13.98
CA ARG A 268 8.42 13.49 15.42
C ARG A 268 7.17 13.67 16.28
N GLU A 269 6.23 14.49 15.83
CA GLU A 269 5.01 14.86 16.58
C GLU A 269 3.73 14.68 15.74
N PRO A 270 3.40 13.44 15.33
CA PRO A 270 2.33 13.18 14.37
C PRO A 270 0.95 13.63 14.85
N ARG A 271 0.64 13.51 16.14
CA ARG A 271 -0.66 13.92 16.68
C ARG A 271 -0.84 15.44 16.66
N ARG A 272 0.18 16.18 17.12
CA ARG A 272 0.15 17.65 17.16
C ARG A 272 0.00 18.24 15.76
N VAL A 273 0.71 17.69 14.78
CA VAL A 273 0.62 18.14 13.39
C VAL A 273 -0.76 17.82 12.80
N LEU A 274 -1.31 16.63 13.09
CA LEU A 274 -2.64 16.25 12.61
C LEU A 274 -3.74 17.18 13.16
N GLU A 275 -3.71 17.48 14.47
CA GLU A 275 -4.65 18.41 15.10
C GLU A 275 -4.58 19.81 14.45
N ARG A 276 -3.37 20.28 14.16
CA ARG A 276 -3.16 21.56 13.46
C ARG A 276 -3.77 21.54 12.05
N LEU A 277 -3.50 20.48 11.27
CA LEU A 277 -4.03 20.32 9.93
C LEU A 277 -5.56 20.25 9.92
N MET A 278 -6.17 19.53 10.86
CA MET A 278 -7.63 19.48 10.98
C MET A 278 -8.23 20.86 11.30
N ALA A 279 -7.60 21.61 12.21
CA ALA A 279 -8.03 22.97 12.53
C ALA A 279 -7.88 23.93 11.32
N GLU A 280 -6.86 23.75 10.49
CA GLU A 280 -6.68 24.48 9.23
C GLU A 280 -7.74 24.09 8.19
N GLY A 281 -8.02 22.79 8.03
CA GLY A 281 -9.06 22.27 7.14
C GLY A 281 -10.43 22.84 7.45
N HIS A 282 -10.83 22.84 8.74
CA HIS A 282 -12.11 23.42 9.18
C HIS A 282 -12.20 24.92 8.86
N LYS A 283 -11.11 25.68 9.05
CA LYS A 283 -11.09 27.11 8.68
C LYS A 283 -11.23 27.32 7.18
N LEU A 284 -10.60 26.47 6.38
CA LEU A 284 -10.64 26.55 4.93
C LEU A 284 -12.04 26.20 4.39
N GLU A 285 -12.66 25.16 4.94
CA GLU A 285 -14.04 24.78 4.65
C GLU A 285 -15.02 25.90 5.03
N ALA A 286 -14.90 26.47 6.23
CA ALA A 286 -15.74 27.60 6.67
C ALA A 286 -15.64 28.77 5.68
N LYS A 287 -14.42 29.13 5.25
CA LYS A 287 -14.20 30.20 4.28
C LYS A 287 -14.80 29.91 2.90
N LEU A 288 -14.75 28.66 2.44
CA LEU A 288 -15.39 28.23 1.19
C LEU A 288 -16.91 28.33 1.27
N LEU A 289 -17.49 27.90 2.40
CA LEU A 289 -18.92 28.02 2.68
C LEU A 289 -19.36 29.49 2.73
N GLU A 290 -18.62 30.37 3.42
CA GLU A 290 -18.87 31.81 3.42
C GLU A 290 -18.84 32.39 2.00
N THR A 291 -17.85 32.01 1.20
CA THR A 291 -17.75 32.46 -0.20
C THR A 291 -18.97 32.02 -1.01
N GLY A 292 -19.43 30.79 -0.82
CA GLY A 292 -20.65 30.28 -1.46
C GLY A 292 -21.91 31.05 -1.07
N ALA A 293 -22.01 31.52 0.19
CA ALA A 293 -23.13 32.34 0.64
C ALA A 293 -23.14 33.71 -0.06
N HIS A 294 -21.97 34.34 -0.20
CA HIS A 294 -21.85 35.59 -0.95
C HIS A 294 -22.16 35.42 -2.43
N GLU A 295 -21.74 34.32 -3.06
CA GLU A 295 -22.10 34.01 -4.44
C GLU A 295 -23.60 33.80 -4.62
N PHE A 296 -24.26 33.12 -3.68
CA PHE A 296 -25.72 32.99 -3.67
C PHE A 296 -26.39 34.37 -3.62
N ALA A 297 -25.99 35.25 -2.69
CA ALA A 297 -26.54 36.59 -2.57
C ALA A 297 -26.38 37.42 -3.87
N LYS A 298 -25.21 37.32 -4.51
CA LYS A 298 -24.93 37.99 -5.79
C LYS A 298 -25.80 37.44 -6.92
N ASN A 299 -25.97 36.12 -6.99
CA ASN A 299 -26.83 35.48 -8.00
C ASN A 299 -28.30 35.84 -7.79
N PHE A 300 -28.80 35.78 -6.55
CA PHE A 300 -30.14 36.22 -6.18
C PHE A 300 -30.39 37.67 -6.62
N SER A 301 -29.42 38.55 -6.37
CA SER A 301 -29.51 39.96 -6.76
C SER A 301 -29.61 40.15 -8.27
N ARG A 302 -28.84 39.37 -9.04
CA ARG A 302 -28.87 39.40 -10.51
C ARG A 302 -30.18 38.85 -11.07
N GLU A 303 -30.73 37.79 -10.48
CA GLU A 303 -31.93 37.11 -10.97
C GLU A 303 -33.21 37.87 -10.63
N HIS A 304 -33.25 38.54 -9.48
CA HIS A 304 -34.50 39.14 -8.96
C HIS A 304 -34.47 40.67 -8.85
N GLY A 305 -33.33 41.32 -9.07
CA GLY A 305 -33.20 42.78 -8.97
C GLY A 305 -33.41 43.32 -7.55
N LEU A 306 -33.07 42.50 -6.55
CA LEU A 306 -33.17 42.79 -5.11
C LEU A 306 -31.83 42.46 -4.45
N GLU A 307 -31.20 43.42 -3.79
CA GLU A 307 -29.91 43.21 -3.14
C GLU A 307 -30.11 42.56 -1.77
N ILE A 308 -29.52 41.39 -1.58
CA ILE A 308 -29.45 40.70 -0.29
C ILE A 308 -28.00 40.73 0.18
N VAL A 309 -27.77 41.05 1.46
CA VAL A 309 -26.44 41.00 2.09
C VAL A 309 -26.55 40.21 3.39
N PHE A 310 -25.74 39.15 3.54
CA PHE A 310 -25.61 38.44 4.80
C PHE A 310 -24.67 39.21 5.73
N ASP A 311 -25.10 39.45 6.97
CA ASP A 311 -24.19 39.94 8.00
C ASP A 311 -23.35 38.80 8.59
N GLU A 312 -22.38 39.14 9.45
CA GLU A 312 -21.48 38.18 10.09
C GLU A 312 -22.24 37.11 10.89
N SER A 313 -23.34 37.48 11.54
CA SER A 313 -24.16 36.56 12.32
C SER A 313 -24.89 35.55 11.42
N ALA A 314 -25.39 35.97 10.26
CA ALA A 314 -26.00 35.08 9.29
C ALA A 314 -24.97 34.15 8.65
N LEU A 315 -23.80 34.68 8.27
CA LEU A 315 -22.73 33.89 7.66
C LEU A 315 -22.27 32.78 8.60
N GLN A 316 -21.98 33.12 9.86
CA GLN A 316 -21.60 32.12 10.86
C GLN A 316 -22.67 31.04 10.99
N ARG A 317 -23.95 31.43 11.03
CA ARG A 317 -25.05 30.50 11.23
C ARG A 317 -25.32 29.61 10.02
N LEU A 318 -25.16 30.14 8.81
CA LEU A 318 -25.22 29.38 7.58
C LEU A 318 -24.09 28.35 7.49
N VAL A 319 -22.86 28.71 7.87
CA VAL A 319 -21.72 27.78 7.91
C VAL A 319 -21.97 26.64 8.88
N GLU A 320 -22.35 26.96 10.12
CA GLU A 320 -22.63 25.96 11.17
C GLU A 320 -23.75 25.00 10.73
N ARG A 321 -24.80 25.53 10.10
CA ARG A 321 -25.93 24.73 9.61
C ARG A 321 -25.57 23.88 8.39
N ALA A 322 -24.79 24.42 7.45
CA ALA A 322 -24.29 23.67 6.29
C ALA A 322 -23.43 22.48 6.72
N GLN A 323 -22.55 22.67 7.72
CA GLN A 323 -21.73 21.61 8.29
C GLN A 323 -22.56 20.56 9.05
N ALA A 324 -23.51 21.00 9.88
CA ALA A 324 -24.39 20.10 10.65
C ALA A 324 -25.29 19.25 9.75
N GLU A 325 -25.85 19.84 8.70
CA GLU A 325 -26.77 19.18 7.76
C GLU A 325 -26.03 18.49 6.59
N ARG A 326 -24.70 18.65 6.48
CA ARG A 326 -23.86 18.17 5.37
C ARG A 326 -24.38 18.60 3.99
N MET A 327 -24.87 19.83 3.90
CA MET A 327 -25.38 20.42 2.66
C MET A 327 -24.36 21.39 2.07
N ASN A 328 -24.28 21.45 0.74
CA ASN A 328 -23.52 22.52 0.12
C ASN A 328 -24.26 23.87 0.33
N MET A 329 -23.51 24.97 0.36
CA MET A 329 -24.05 26.28 0.71
C MET A 329 -25.14 26.76 -0.26
N ARG A 330 -25.03 26.41 -1.54
CA ARG A 330 -25.99 26.80 -2.56
C ARG A 330 -27.37 26.19 -2.29
N ASP A 331 -27.41 24.89 -2.05
CA ASP A 331 -28.65 24.15 -1.81
C ASP A 331 -29.27 24.55 -0.47
N LEU A 332 -28.44 24.77 0.55
CA LEU A 332 -28.90 25.28 1.84
C LEU A 332 -29.58 26.66 1.67
N CYS A 333 -28.90 27.61 1.02
CA CYS A 333 -29.45 28.94 0.80
C CYS A 333 -30.71 28.91 -0.08
N ALA A 334 -30.73 28.10 -1.14
CA ALA A 334 -31.90 27.94 -2.01
C ALA A 334 -33.10 27.37 -1.25
N HIS A 335 -32.86 26.45 -0.31
CA HIS A 335 -33.91 25.90 0.54
C HIS A 335 -34.44 26.93 1.54
N LEU A 336 -33.55 27.62 2.27
CA LEU A 336 -33.91 28.59 3.30
C LEU A 336 -34.60 29.84 2.74
N PHE A 337 -34.16 30.32 1.58
CA PHE A 337 -34.59 31.60 1.03
C PHE A 337 -35.50 31.47 -0.20
N LYS A 338 -36.14 30.30 -0.40
CA LYS A 338 -37.00 30.01 -1.56
C LYS A 338 -38.11 31.06 -1.79
N ASP A 339 -38.71 31.57 -0.71
CA ASP A 339 -39.86 32.48 -0.78
C ASP A 339 -39.46 33.97 -0.65
N TYR A 340 -38.17 34.23 -0.42
CA TYR A 340 -37.68 35.59 -0.16
C TYR A 340 -37.86 36.50 -1.38
N GLN A 341 -37.78 35.97 -2.60
CA GLN A 341 -38.05 36.77 -3.80
C GLN A 341 -39.45 37.42 -3.75
N PHE A 342 -40.47 36.67 -3.33
CA PHE A 342 -41.84 37.17 -3.30
C PHE A 342 -42.05 38.16 -2.14
N GLY A 343 -41.61 37.79 -0.93
CA GLY A 343 -41.76 38.64 0.25
C GLY A 343 -40.98 39.96 0.15
N LEU A 344 -39.74 39.92 -0.34
CA LEU A 344 -38.92 41.13 -0.50
C LEU A 344 -39.43 42.05 -1.62
N ASN A 345 -40.01 41.50 -2.71
CA ASN A 345 -40.65 42.31 -3.74
C ASN A 345 -41.89 43.05 -3.21
N LEU A 346 -42.68 42.43 -2.32
CA LEU A 346 -43.79 43.11 -1.65
C LEU A 346 -43.30 44.29 -0.81
N ILE A 347 -42.22 44.08 -0.05
CA ILE A 347 -41.62 45.14 0.77
C ILE A 347 -41.09 46.28 -0.11
N LYS A 348 -40.41 45.96 -1.22
CA LYS A 348 -39.95 46.95 -2.21
C LYS A 348 -41.11 47.78 -2.77
N ASN A 349 -42.22 47.14 -3.11
CA ASN A 349 -43.41 47.84 -3.61
C ASN A 349 -44.04 48.77 -2.56
N ASN A 350 -44.01 48.36 -1.28
CA ASN A 350 -44.60 49.14 -0.18
C ASN A 350 -43.70 50.31 0.30
N THR A 351 -42.37 50.14 0.25
CA THR A 351 -41.41 51.04 0.93
C THR A 351 -40.38 51.68 -0.01
N GLY A 352 -40.23 51.16 -1.23
CA GLY A 352 -39.15 51.53 -2.15
C GLY A 352 -37.78 50.91 -1.81
N GLN A 353 -37.66 50.17 -0.71
CA GLN A 353 -36.41 49.53 -0.29
C GLN A 353 -36.03 48.38 -1.23
N SER A 354 -34.79 48.39 -1.73
CA SER A 354 -34.27 47.35 -2.64
C SER A 354 -33.08 46.57 -2.07
N ARG A 355 -32.59 46.93 -0.89
CA ARG A 355 -31.45 46.30 -0.21
C ARG A 355 -31.87 45.78 1.15
N PHE A 356 -31.58 44.51 1.44
CA PHE A 356 -31.99 43.81 2.64
C PHE A 356 -30.80 43.14 3.31
N VAL A 357 -30.64 43.38 4.61
CA VAL A 357 -29.61 42.71 5.43
C VAL A 357 -30.24 41.50 6.10
N ILE A 358 -29.61 40.34 5.93
CA ILE A 358 -30.04 39.07 6.48
C ILE A 358 -29.14 38.75 7.65
N ASN A 359 -29.74 38.52 8.81
CA ASN A 359 -29.05 38.22 10.07
C ASN A 359 -29.34 36.77 10.52
N ALA A 360 -28.75 36.36 11.65
CA ALA A 360 -28.93 35.00 12.18
C ALA A 360 -30.41 34.59 12.35
N ALA A 361 -31.31 35.51 12.72
CA ALA A 361 -32.73 35.20 12.91
C ALA A 361 -33.42 34.76 11.60
N ALA A 362 -32.99 35.33 10.47
CA ALA A 362 -33.46 34.94 9.14
C ALA A 362 -32.94 33.56 8.70
N VAL A 363 -31.82 33.10 9.25
CA VAL A 363 -31.28 31.75 9.02
C VAL A 363 -31.97 30.73 9.92
N ASP A 364 -32.18 31.07 11.19
CA ASP A 364 -32.80 30.19 12.18
C ASP A 364 -34.30 30.00 11.93
N ALA A 365 -35.01 31.06 11.51
CA ALA A 365 -36.46 31.05 11.26
C ALA A 365 -36.83 31.89 10.01
N PRO A 366 -36.49 31.41 8.79
CA PRO A 366 -36.60 32.20 7.56
C PRO A 366 -38.01 32.70 7.26
N ASP A 367 -39.03 31.85 7.39
CA ASP A 367 -40.42 32.20 7.08
C ASP A 367 -40.98 33.23 8.07
N LYS A 368 -40.64 33.06 9.36
CA LYS A 368 -41.07 33.97 10.42
C LYS A 368 -40.44 35.35 10.25
N PHE A 369 -39.14 35.39 9.99
CA PHE A 369 -38.41 36.63 9.76
C PHE A 369 -38.96 37.39 8.54
N LEU A 370 -39.17 36.69 7.42
CA LEU A 370 -39.75 37.29 6.22
C LEU A 370 -41.16 37.83 6.48
N SER A 371 -42.00 37.07 7.19
CA SER A 371 -43.36 37.48 7.54
C SER A 371 -43.36 38.75 8.40
N GLU A 372 -42.48 38.84 9.40
CA GLU A 372 -42.34 40.02 10.25
C GLU A 372 -41.91 41.27 9.45
N LEU A 373 -40.95 41.12 8.53
CA LEU A 373 -40.54 42.21 7.64
C LEU A 373 -41.67 42.68 6.71
N VAL A 374 -42.43 41.75 6.13
CA VAL A 374 -43.58 42.08 5.27
C VAL A 374 -44.63 42.83 6.07
N VAL A 375 -44.98 42.36 7.27
CA VAL A 375 -45.95 43.04 8.16
C VAL A 375 -45.47 44.46 8.50
N GLN A 376 -44.20 44.64 8.89
CA GLN A 376 -43.64 45.96 9.18
C GLN A 376 -43.69 46.91 7.99
N SER A 377 -43.53 46.41 6.76
CA SER A 377 -43.58 47.23 5.55
C SER A 377 -44.94 47.92 5.33
N TYR A 378 -46.03 47.31 5.77
CA TYR A 378 -47.38 47.91 5.67
C TYR A 378 -47.59 49.07 6.65
N TYR A 379 -46.90 49.06 7.79
CA TYR A 379 -46.97 50.13 8.79
C TYR A 379 -45.95 51.25 8.54
N SER A 380 -45.03 51.05 7.60
CA SER A 380 -43.92 51.98 7.31
C SER A 380 -44.15 52.81 6.02
N GLY A 381 -45.29 52.64 5.34
CA GLY A 381 -45.68 53.43 4.16
C GLY A 381 -46.12 54.87 4.51
N PRO A 382 -46.05 55.83 3.57
CA PRO A 382 -46.20 57.25 3.87
C PRO A 382 -47.59 57.61 4.39
N VAL A 383 -47.64 58.16 5.61
CA VAL A 383 -48.76 59.00 6.07
C VAL A 383 -48.72 60.30 5.27
N ALA A 384 -49.35 60.32 4.09
CA ALA A 384 -49.64 61.56 3.37
C ALA A 384 -50.86 61.43 2.46
N GLN A 385 -51.90 62.18 2.84
CA GLN A 385 -53.01 62.69 2.02
C GLN A 385 -54.05 61.70 1.47
N LYS A 386 -55.15 61.55 2.21
CA LYS A 386 -56.50 61.66 1.63
C LYS A 386 -57.37 62.54 2.53
N ALA A 387 -58.19 63.35 1.85
CA ALA A 387 -58.93 64.52 2.29
C ALA A 387 -59.91 64.32 3.45
#